data_AF-A0A847SX50-F1
#
_entry.id   AF-A0A847SX50-F1
#
_cell.length_a   1.000
_cell.length_b   1.000
_cell.length_c   1.000
_cell.angle_alpha   90.00
_cell.angle_beta   90.00
_cell.angle_gamma   90.00
#
_symmetry.space_group_name_H-M   'P 1'
#
loop_
_entity.id
_entity.type
_entity.pdbx_description
1 polymer ?
#
loop_
_entity_poly.entity_id
_entity_poly.type
_entity_poly.pdbx_seq_one_letter_code
_entity_poly.pdbx_strand_id
1 'polypeptide(L)'
;MRSVQASHVNVRLLLAVCLLIITAIVMAAIMLDIISVGFLVGPYRFSHWMTWIGTTFVAVYAPAYHVLKRRYPKRSEVLLDVHNFGFLMAFLLISIHFAGQMSRPPQAFPDLGEGIALYATMVLLVSTGMIQRFGAHGLKGKAYSPRTNRAVHASLLSAFYIVIIVHVLGNLGFL
;
A
#
# COMPACT_ATOMS: atom_id res chain seq x y z
N MET A 1 18.87 -4.80 42.40
CA MET A 1 17.59 -4.29 41.84
C MET A 1 17.71 -4.26 40.32
N ARG A 2 17.00 -5.13 39.61
CA ARG A 2 16.88 -5.05 38.14
C ARG A 2 15.83 -3.98 37.85
N SER A 3 16.23 -2.85 37.27
CA SER A 3 15.29 -1.85 36.77
C SER A 3 14.43 -2.50 35.70
N VAL A 4 13.11 -2.44 35.90
CA VAL A 4 12.12 -2.80 34.90
C VAL A 4 12.29 -1.81 33.75
N GLN A 5 12.96 -2.25 32.69
CA GLN A 5 13.14 -1.49 31.47
C GLN A 5 11.77 -1.41 30.80
N ALA A 6 11.07 -0.29 31.03
CA ALA A 6 9.79 -0.01 30.40
C ALA A 6 9.96 -0.16 28.88
N SER A 7 9.14 -1.02 28.27
CA SER A 7 9.12 -1.19 26.83
C SER A 7 8.67 0.14 26.22
N HIS A 8 9.62 0.93 25.71
CA HIS A 8 9.30 2.12 24.94
C HIS A 8 8.47 1.69 23.72
N VAL A 9 7.18 1.97 23.75
CA VAL A 9 6.27 1.71 22.63
C VAL A 9 6.78 2.51 21.43
N ASN A 10 7.08 1.82 20.34
CA ASN A 10 7.47 2.48 19.10
C ASN A 10 6.23 3.14 18.49
N VAL A 11 6.05 4.44 18.77
CA VAL A 11 4.89 5.24 18.32
C VAL A 11 4.71 5.14 16.80
N ARG A 12 5.79 5.09 16.01
CA ARG A 12 5.71 4.95 14.55
C ARG A 12 5.11 3.60 14.15
N LEU A 13 5.49 2.51 14.82
CA LEU A 13 4.90 1.20 14.60
C LEU A 13 3.42 1.18 14.99
N LEU A 14 3.08 1.75 16.15
CA LEU A 14 1.70 1.84 16.60
C LEU A 14 0.83 2.57 15.57
N LEU A 15 1.26 3.75 15.11
CA LEU A 15 0.55 4.52 14.08
C LEU A 15 0.39 3.73 12.77
N ALA A 16 1.43 3.02 12.35
CA ALA A 16 1.38 2.20 11.14
C ALA A 16 0.37 1.05 11.28
N VAL A 17 0.37 0.36 12.43
CA VAL A 17 -0.61 -0.69 12.74
C VAL A 17 -2.03 -0.12 12.82
N CYS A 18 -2.22 1.04 13.44
CA CYS A 18 -3.51 1.73 13.46
C CYS A 18 -4.02 2.03 12.05
N LEU A 19 -3.16 2.50 11.14
CA LEU A 19 -3.56 2.73 9.74
C LEU A 19 -3.95 1.43 9.02
N LEU A 20 -3.26 0.32 9.27
CA LEU A 20 -3.63 -0.99 8.70
C LEU A 20 -4.98 -1.48 9.25
N ILE A 21 -5.23 -1.31 10.55
CA ILE A 21 -6.51 -1.64 11.18
C ILE A 21 -7.62 -0.78 10.59
N ILE A 22 -7.41 0.53 10.47
CA ILE A 22 -8.37 1.45 9.83
C ILE A 22 -8.65 0.99 8.40
N THR A 23 -7.62 0.60 7.64
CA THR A 23 -7.78 0.08 6.28
C THR A 23 -8.68 -1.15 6.24
N ALA A 24 -8.44 -2.13 7.12
CA ALA A 24 -9.26 -3.33 7.21
C ALA A 24 -10.71 -3.03 7.61
N ILE A 25 -10.92 -2.13 8.59
CA ILE A 25 -12.26 -1.73 9.04
C ILE A 25 -13.02 -1.03 7.92
N VAL A 26 -12.39 -0.09 7.21
CA VAL A 26 -13.01 0.64 6.09
C VAL A 26 -13.36 -0.32 4.96
N MET A 27 -12.48 -1.25 4.61
CA MET A 27 -12.79 -2.29 3.61
C MET A 27 -14.00 -3.13 4.03
N ALA A 28 -14.02 -3.61 5.28
CA ALA A 28 -15.13 -4.41 5.78
C ALA A 28 -16.45 -3.63 5.75
N ALA A 29 -16.42 -2.35 6.16
CA ALA A 29 -17.60 -1.48 6.11
C ALA A 29 -18.14 -1.29 4.68
N ILE A 30 -17.27 -1.16 3.67
CA ILE A 30 -17.67 -1.07 2.26
C ILE A 30 -18.20 -2.42 1.73
N MET A 31 -17.59 -3.54 2.12
CA MET A 31 -18.01 -4.88 1.69
C MET A 31 -19.33 -5.32 2.31
N LEU A 32 -19.63 -4.85 3.52
CA LEU A 32 -20.90 -5.06 4.21
C LEU A 32 -21.97 -4.01 3.84
N ASP A 33 -21.69 -3.15 2.85
CA ASP A 33 -22.57 -2.08 2.39
C ASP A 33 -22.99 -1.07 3.49
N ILE A 34 -22.18 -0.94 4.54
CA ILE A 34 -22.38 0.06 5.62
C ILE A 34 -22.03 1.46 5.10
N ILE A 35 -21.02 1.55 4.23
CA ILE A 35 -20.57 2.81 3.62
C ILE A 35 -20.53 2.65 2.11
N SER A 36 -21.23 3.52 1.40
CA SER A 36 -21.19 3.56 -0.06
C SER A 36 -20.05 4.46 -0.56
N VAL A 37 -19.20 3.89 -1.42
CA VAL A 37 -18.13 4.61 -2.15
C VAL A 37 -18.41 4.65 -3.66
N GLY A 38 -19.65 4.29 -4.02
CA GLY A 38 -20.08 4.09 -5.39
C GLY A 38 -20.61 5.33 -6.09
N PHE A 39 -20.79 6.44 -5.38
CA PHE A 39 -21.33 7.69 -5.92
C PHE A 39 -20.37 8.37 -6.89
N LEU A 40 -20.91 9.17 -7.81
CA LEU A 40 -20.14 9.90 -8.80
C LEU A 40 -19.59 11.20 -8.23
N VAL A 41 -18.35 11.52 -8.60
CA VAL A 41 -17.70 12.81 -8.36
C VAL A 41 -17.13 13.25 -9.70
N GLY A 42 -17.83 14.14 -10.40
CA GLY A 42 -17.50 14.46 -11.79
C GLY A 42 -17.61 13.23 -12.70
N PRO A 43 -16.62 12.94 -13.56
CA PRO A 43 -16.73 11.87 -14.55
C PRO A 43 -16.50 10.45 -13.98
N TYR A 44 -16.04 10.32 -12.74
CA TYR A 44 -15.66 9.03 -12.15
C TYR A 44 -16.39 8.75 -10.83
N ARG A 45 -16.53 7.48 -10.46
CA ARG A 45 -16.97 7.10 -9.10
C ARG A 45 -15.93 7.55 -8.08
N PHE A 46 -16.36 7.92 -6.88
CA PHE A 46 -15.49 8.32 -5.77
C PHE A 46 -14.34 7.31 -5.53
N SER A 47 -14.66 6.02 -5.56
CA SER A 47 -13.67 4.95 -5.46
C SER A 47 -12.53 5.02 -6.49
N HIS A 48 -12.75 5.54 -7.71
CA HIS A 48 -11.68 5.71 -8.70
C HIS A 48 -10.78 6.89 -8.38
N TRP A 49 -11.34 7.99 -7.85
CA TRP A 49 -10.52 9.11 -7.39
C TRP A 49 -9.54 8.68 -6.29
N MET A 50 -9.96 7.81 -5.38
CA MET A 50 -9.08 7.26 -4.35
C MET A 50 -7.89 6.52 -4.97
N THR A 51 -8.12 5.67 -5.97
CA THR A 51 -7.03 5.01 -6.71
C THR A 51 -6.16 6.00 -7.48
N TRP A 52 -6.72 7.00 -8.16
CA TRP A 52 -5.91 8.00 -8.87
C TRP A 52 -4.95 8.72 -7.93
N ILE A 53 -5.42 9.14 -6.76
CA ILE A 53 -4.59 9.81 -5.75
C ILE A 53 -3.52 8.84 -5.21
N GLY A 54 -3.92 7.65 -4.78
CA GLY A 54 -3.02 6.65 -4.20
C GLY A 54 -1.95 6.17 -5.19
N THR A 55 -2.37 5.77 -6.39
CA THR A 55 -1.47 5.29 -7.45
C THR A 55 -0.54 6.39 -7.94
N THR A 56 -1.01 7.65 -8.08
CA THR A 56 -0.13 8.76 -8.46
C THR A 56 0.96 8.99 -7.42
N PHE A 57 0.60 8.95 -6.12
CA PHE A 57 1.60 9.04 -5.05
C PHE A 57 2.63 7.91 -5.15
N VAL A 58 2.19 6.66 -5.33
CA VAL A 58 3.11 5.52 -5.50
C VAL A 58 4.00 5.71 -6.73
N ALA A 59 3.40 6.03 -7.88
CA ALA A 59 4.08 6.17 -9.16
C ALA A 59 5.19 7.24 -9.13
N VAL A 60 4.95 8.36 -8.45
CA VAL A 60 5.89 9.47 -8.35
C VAL A 60 6.86 9.29 -7.19
N TYR A 61 6.36 8.99 -5.99
CA TYR A 61 7.18 9.02 -4.78
C TYR A 61 8.10 7.79 -4.65
N ALA A 62 7.74 6.62 -5.21
CA ALA A 62 8.63 5.45 -5.19
C ALA A 62 10.00 5.74 -5.84
N PRO A 63 10.08 6.22 -7.10
CA PRO A 63 11.35 6.56 -7.74
C PRO A 63 11.97 7.82 -7.13
N ALA A 64 11.15 8.83 -6.81
CA ALA A 64 11.64 10.06 -6.19
C ALA A 64 12.35 9.77 -4.87
N TYR A 65 11.83 8.88 -4.02
CA TYR A 65 12.48 8.49 -2.78
C TYR A 65 13.89 7.95 -3.00
N HIS A 66 14.10 7.14 -4.05
CA HIS A 66 15.44 6.60 -4.36
C HIS A 66 16.45 7.70 -4.70
N VAL A 67 16.02 8.74 -5.42
CA VAL A 67 16.85 9.89 -5.79
C VAL A 67 17.04 10.83 -4.59
N LEU A 68 15.95 11.20 -3.91
CA LEU A 68 15.92 12.17 -2.82
C LEU A 68 16.74 11.70 -1.62
N LYS A 69 16.70 10.40 -1.27
CA LYS A 69 17.48 9.90 -0.13
C LYS A 69 18.99 10.02 -0.35
N ARG A 70 19.45 9.97 -1.62
CA ARG A 70 20.86 10.16 -1.99
C ARG A 70 21.25 11.63 -2.00
N ARG A 71 20.35 12.49 -2.51
CA ARG A 71 20.59 13.94 -2.61
C ARG A 71 20.49 14.66 -1.27
N TYR A 72 19.64 14.20 -0.35
CA TYR A 72 19.37 14.83 0.94
C TYR A 72 19.53 13.86 2.11
N PRO A 73 20.76 13.34 2.37
CA PRO A 73 20.99 12.34 3.42
C PRO A 73 20.61 12.83 4.83
N LYS A 74 20.76 14.13 5.10
CA LYS A 74 20.35 14.76 6.38
C LYS A 74 18.83 14.70 6.64
N ARG A 75 18.01 14.49 5.59
CA ARG A 75 16.55 14.35 5.68
C ARG A 75 16.06 12.92 5.49
N SER A 76 16.98 11.94 5.50
CA SER A 76 16.67 10.54 5.20
C SER A 76 15.62 9.93 6.11
N GLU A 77 15.59 10.28 7.40
CA GLU A 77 14.56 9.81 8.33
C GLU A 77 13.17 10.31 7.95
N VAL A 78 13.03 11.61 7.68
CA VAL A 78 11.75 12.20 7.27
C VAL A 78 11.29 11.63 5.93
N LEU A 79 12.20 11.50 4.96
CA LEU A 79 11.89 10.88 3.67
C LEU A 79 11.41 9.43 3.82
N LEU A 80 11.99 8.70 4.78
CA LEU A 80 11.59 7.32 5.10
C LEU A 80 10.26 7.26 5.85
N ASP A 81 9.96 8.22 6.72
CA ASP A 81 8.63 8.33 7.35
C ASP A 81 7.56 8.66 6.30
N VAL A 82 7.81 9.60 5.38
CA VAL A 82 6.91 9.89 4.26
C VAL A 82 6.77 8.66 3.35
N HIS A 83 7.85 7.93 3.09
CA HIS A 83 7.77 6.67 2.34
C HIS A 83 6.88 5.65 3.06
N ASN A 84 7.06 5.45 4.36
CA ASN A 84 6.28 4.47 5.09
C ASN A 84 4.79 4.88 5.21
N PHE A 85 4.52 6.06 5.78
CA PHE A 85 3.16 6.50 6.07
C PHE A 85 2.39 6.94 4.82
N GLY A 86 3.08 7.55 3.85
CA GLY A 86 2.48 7.90 2.57
C GLY A 86 2.04 6.66 1.79
N PHE A 87 2.83 5.58 1.79
CA PHE A 87 2.43 4.33 1.15
C PHE A 87 1.32 3.60 1.90
N LEU A 88 1.27 3.67 3.24
CA LEU A 88 0.14 3.16 4.01
C LEU A 88 -1.16 3.93 3.71
N MET A 89 -1.06 5.25 3.53
CA MET A 89 -2.19 6.06 3.11
C MET A 89 -2.61 5.72 1.67
N ALA A 90 -1.67 5.59 0.74
CA ALA A 90 -1.97 5.15 -0.62
C ALA A 90 -2.62 3.76 -0.64
N PHE A 91 -2.14 2.84 0.20
CA PHE A 91 -2.73 1.52 0.37
C PHE A 91 -4.18 1.61 0.85
N LEU A 92 -4.48 2.41 1.87
CA LEU A 92 -5.87 2.67 2.30
C LEU A 92 -6.76 3.14 1.15
N LEU A 93 -6.30 4.12 0.36
CA LEU A 93 -7.06 4.66 -0.77
C LEU A 93 -7.32 3.61 -1.86
N ILE A 94 -6.30 2.81 -2.20
CA ILE A 94 -6.41 1.72 -3.16
C ILE A 94 -7.31 0.59 -2.63
N SER A 95 -7.27 0.31 -1.32
CA SER A 95 -8.15 -0.65 -0.65
C SER A 95 -9.61 -0.21 -0.67
N ILE A 96 -9.89 1.09 -0.51
CA ILE A 96 -11.24 1.65 -0.68
C ILE A 96 -11.75 1.38 -2.10
N HIS A 97 -10.89 1.61 -3.10
CA HIS A 97 -11.24 1.30 -4.48
C HIS A 97 -11.55 -0.18 -4.67
N PHE A 98 -10.61 -1.05 -4.27
CA PHE A 98 -10.75 -2.48 -4.41
C PHE A 98 -12.04 -2.99 -3.76
N ALA A 99 -12.31 -2.60 -2.51
CA ALA A 99 -13.54 -2.96 -1.82
C ALA A 99 -14.78 -2.45 -2.59
N GLY A 100 -14.78 -1.20 -3.05
CA GLY A 100 -15.90 -0.65 -3.82
C GLY A 100 -16.12 -1.31 -5.19
N GLN A 101 -15.09 -1.93 -5.78
CA GLN A 101 -15.20 -2.75 -6.98
C GLN A 101 -15.78 -4.13 -6.67
N MET A 102 -15.34 -4.75 -5.58
CA MET A 102 -15.82 -6.05 -5.12
C MET A 102 -17.26 -6.02 -4.60
N SER A 103 -17.72 -4.89 -4.06
CA SER A 103 -19.10 -4.71 -3.60
C SER A 103 -20.09 -4.38 -4.73
N ARG A 104 -19.68 -4.40 -6.00
CA ARG A 104 -20.60 -4.13 -7.11
C ARG A 104 -21.63 -5.25 -7.25
N PRO A 105 -22.87 -4.93 -7.67
CA PRO A 105 -23.86 -5.95 -7.94
C PRO A 105 -23.41 -6.85 -9.10
N PRO A 106 -23.88 -8.11 -9.18
CA PRO A 106 -23.42 -9.08 -10.19
C PRO A 106 -23.50 -8.59 -11.64
N GLN A 107 -24.49 -7.74 -11.96
CA GLN A 107 -24.70 -7.21 -13.31
C GLN A 107 -23.65 -6.15 -13.72
N ALA A 108 -22.92 -5.60 -12.75
CA ALA A 108 -21.87 -4.60 -12.97
C ALA A 108 -20.53 -5.02 -12.33
N PHE A 109 -20.37 -6.32 -12.07
CA PHE A 109 -19.17 -6.87 -11.45
C PHE A 109 -17.97 -6.71 -12.39
N PRO A 110 -16.81 -6.25 -11.89
CA PRO A 110 -15.66 -5.99 -12.74
C PRO A 110 -15.02 -7.29 -13.23
N ASP A 111 -14.32 -7.21 -14.36
CA ASP A 111 -13.31 -8.22 -14.66
C ASP A 111 -12.16 -8.06 -13.65
N LEU A 112 -11.93 -9.12 -12.90
CA LEU A 112 -11.00 -9.12 -11.78
C LEU A 112 -9.54 -9.21 -12.21
N GLY A 113 -9.27 -9.71 -13.42
CA GLY A 113 -7.96 -10.13 -13.95
C GLY A 113 -6.75 -9.44 -13.33
N GLU A 114 -6.30 -8.33 -13.90
CA GLU A 114 -5.12 -7.62 -13.40
C GLU A 114 -5.38 -6.88 -12.09
N GLY A 115 -6.64 -6.55 -11.77
CA GLY A 115 -7.02 -5.81 -10.57
C GLY A 115 -6.70 -6.57 -9.28
N ILE A 116 -6.97 -7.87 -9.23
CA ILE A 116 -6.59 -8.74 -8.11
C ILE A 116 -5.09 -8.89 -8.02
N ALA A 117 -4.41 -9.13 -9.14
CA ALA A 117 -2.94 -9.29 -9.17
C ALA A 117 -2.24 -8.02 -8.64
N LEU A 118 -2.73 -6.85 -9.04
CA LEU A 118 -2.23 -5.56 -8.57
C LEU A 118 -2.46 -5.36 -7.08
N TYR A 119 -3.66 -5.68 -6.59
CA TYR A 119 -3.98 -5.55 -5.17
C TYR A 119 -3.16 -6.51 -4.30
N ALA A 120 -3.00 -7.77 -4.72
CA ALA A 120 -2.13 -8.73 -4.06
C ALA A 120 -0.68 -8.24 -4.01
N THR A 121 -0.18 -7.67 -5.11
CA THR A 121 1.17 -7.07 -5.17
C THR A 121 1.30 -5.92 -4.17
N MET A 122 0.29 -5.05 -4.05
CA MET A 122 0.25 -3.96 -3.08
C MET A 122 0.26 -4.45 -1.63
N VAL A 123 -0.52 -5.48 -1.31
CA VAL A 123 -0.50 -6.11 0.02
C VAL A 123 0.90 -6.62 0.34
N LEU A 124 1.54 -7.33 -0.59
CA LEU A 124 2.90 -7.84 -0.40
C LEU A 124 3.93 -6.72 -0.26
N LEU A 125 3.81 -5.62 -1.01
CA LEU A 125 4.65 -4.43 -0.87
C LEU A 125 4.55 -3.82 0.53
N VAL A 126 3.32 -3.65 1.03
CA VAL A 126 3.08 -3.12 2.38
C VAL A 126 3.63 -4.08 3.43
N SER A 127 3.36 -5.38 3.33
CA SER A 127 3.87 -6.38 4.26
C SER A 127 5.40 -6.38 4.30
N THR A 128 6.06 -6.47 3.14
CA THR A 128 7.52 -6.47 3.05
C THR A 128 8.12 -5.15 3.54
N GLY A 129 7.51 -4.01 3.24
CA GLY A 129 7.91 -2.69 3.73
C GLY A 129 7.81 -2.55 5.25
N MET A 130 6.70 -3.01 5.84
CA MET A 130 6.51 -3.06 7.30
C MET A 130 7.57 -3.92 7.97
N ILE A 131 7.89 -5.09 7.38
CA ILE A 131 8.97 -5.95 7.87
C ILE A 131 10.32 -5.24 7.78
N GLN A 132 10.63 -4.54 6.69
CA GLN A 132 11.90 -3.80 6.56
C GLN A 132 12.02 -2.67 7.58
N ARG A 133 10.91 -1.95 7.84
CA ARG A 133 10.90 -0.76 8.69
C ARG A 133 10.87 -1.09 10.18
N PHE A 134 10.10 -2.09 10.57
CA PHE A 134 9.80 -2.38 11.98
C PHE A 134 10.13 -3.81 12.43
N GLY A 135 10.43 -4.74 11.51
CA GLY A 135 10.73 -6.14 11.82
C GLY A 135 12.09 -6.39 12.47
N ALA A 136 12.56 -5.48 13.32
CA ALA A 136 13.86 -5.43 13.99
C ALA A 136 14.48 -6.80 14.27
N HIS A 137 15.68 -7.08 13.73
CA HIS A 137 16.67 -8.15 14.01
C HIS A 137 16.21 -9.59 14.37
N GLY A 138 14.92 -9.89 14.44
CA GLY A 138 14.32 -11.15 14.90
C GLY A 138 14.03 -12.13 13.77
N LEU A 139 13.99 -11.64 12.52
CA LEU A 139 14.03 -12.47 11.32
C LEU A 139 15.48 -12.93 11.02
N LYS A 140 16.13 -13.53 12.02
CA LYS A 140 17.42 -14.23 11.90
C LYS A 140 17.24 -15.72 11.53
N GLY A 141 16.07 -16.08 10.99
CA GLY A 141 15.84 -17.43 10.46
C GLY A 141 16.62 -17.63 9.15
N LYS A 142 17.18 -18.83 8.94
CA LYS A 142 17.94 -19.20 7.73
C LYS A 142 17.16 -18.99 6.41
N ALA A 143 15.82 -18.97 6.46
CA ALA A 143 14.96 -18.92 5.28
C ALA A 143 14.65 -17.49 4.77
N TYR A 144 14.66 -16.45 5.61
CA TYR A 144 14.25 -15.10 5.19
C TYR A 144 15.10 -14.01 5.83
N SER A 145 16.10 -13.54 5.08
CA SER A 145 17.06 -12.54 5.53
C SER A 145 16.59 -11.11 5.20
N PRO A 146 17.14 -10.08 5.87
CA PRO A 146 16.91 -8.68 5.50
C PRO A 146 17.31 -8.35 4.05
N ARG A 147 18.31 -9.04 3.49
CA ARG A 147 18.72 -8.89 2.09
C ARG A 147 17.67 -9.48 1.14
N THR A 148 17.17 -10.67 1.47
CA THR A 148 16.08 -11.33 0.73
C THR A 148 14.83 -10.45 0.71
N ASN A 149 14.43 -9.91 1.87
CA ASN A 149 13.28 -9.00 1.94
C ASN A 149 13.47 -7.75 1.08
N ARG A 150 14.68 -7.17 1.08
CA ARG A 150 15.00 -6.02 0.23
C ARG A 150 14.88 -6.32 -1.26
N ALA A 151 15.39 -7.48 -1.68
CA ALA A 151 15.27 -7.94 -3.06
C ALA A 151 13.80 -8.18 -3.42
N VAL A 152 13.05 -8.90 -2.59
CA VAL A 152 11.62 -9.18 -2.81
C VAL A 152 10.81 -7.89 -2.91
N HIS A 153 11.00 -6.95 -1.99
CA HIS A 153 10.28 -5.65 -2.01
C HIS A 153 10.59 -4.85 -3.29
N ALA A 154 11.85 -4.81 -3.73
CA ALA A 154 12.22 -4.15 -4.98
C ALA A 154 11.64 -4.85 -6.22
N SER A 155 11.63 -6.19 -6.24
CA SER A 155 11.01 -6.97 -7.31
C SER A 155 9.49 -6.75 -7.36
N LEU A 156 8.82 -6.72 -6.20
CA LEU A 156 7.39 -6.43 -6.11
C LEU A 156 7.06 -5.02 -6.61
N LEU A 157 7.92 -4.04 -6.36
CA LEU A 157 7.74 -2.68 -6.89
C LEU A 157 7.82 -2.69 -8.42
N SER A 158 8.75 -3.45 -8.98
CA SER A 158 8.89 -3.61 -10.43
C SER A 158 7.65 -4.29 -11.03
N ALA A 159 7.18 -5.37 -10.40
CA ALA A 159 5.94 -6.05 -10.77
C ALA A 159 4.73 -5.12 -10.70
N PHE A 160 4.63 -4.31 -9.64
CA PHE A 160 3.57 -3.30 -9.49
C PHE A 160 3.54 -2.35 -10.69
N TYR A 161 4.67 -1.81 -11.11
CA TYR A 161 4.75 -0.91 -12.28
C TYR A 161 4.34 -1.59 -13.59
N ILE A 162 4.70 -2.85 -13.78
CA ILE A 162 4.30 -3.58 -14.98
C ILE A 162 2.79 -3.81 -14.97
N VAL A 163 2.27 -4.36 -13.87
CA VAL A 163 0.85 -4.71 -13.75
C VAL A 163 -0.04 -3.48 -13.80
N ILE A 164 0.33 -2.36 -13.15
CA ILE A 164 -0.47 -1.11 -13.21
C ILE A 164 -0.56 -0.55 -14.63
N ILE A 165 0.53 -0.61 -15.41
CA ILE A 165 0.52 -0.13 -16.80
C ILE A 165 -0.41 -1.01 -17.64
N VAL A 166 -0.27 -2.33 -17.55
CA VAL A 166 -1.15 -3.26 -18.27
C VAL A 166 -2.61 -3.05 -17.87
N HIS A 167 -2.89 -2.97 -16.57
CA HIS A 167 -4.24 -2.75 -16.04
C HIS A 167 -4.86 -1.44 -16.57
N VAL A 168 -4.11 -0.34 -16.58
CA VAL A 168 -4.60 0.95 -17.09
C VAL A 168 -4.81 0.89 -18.60
N LEU A 169 -3.87 0.32 -19.37
CA LEU A 169 -3.99 0.22 -20.83
C LEU A 169 -5.16 -0.68 -21.26
N GLY A 170 -5.37 -1.81 -20.59
CA GLY A 170 -6.52 -2.69 -20.82
C GLY A 170 -7.85 -1.99 -20.52
N ASN A 171 -7.95 -1.26 -19.40
CA ASN A 171 -9.15 -0.50 -19.07
C ASN A 171 -9.43 0.69 -20.01
N LEU A 172 -8.41 1.16 -20.75
CA LEU A 172 -8.55 2.19 -21.78
C LEU A 172 -8.83 1.61 -23.18
N GLY A 173 -8.82 0.27 -23.34
CA GLY A 173 -9.08 -0.42 -24.60
C GLY A 173 -7.88 -0.48 -25.56
N PHE A 174 -6.66 -0.33 -25.05
CA PHE A 174 -5.43 -0.44 -25.86
C PHE A 174 -4.83 -1.86 -25.89
N LEU A 175 -5.38 -2.79 -25.11
CA LEU A 175 -5.02 -4.21 -25.02
C LEU A 175 -6.31 -5.04 -25.04
#